data_AF-A0A2X0ZY69-F1
#
_entry.id   AF-A0A2X0ZY69-F1
#
_cell.length_a   1.000
_cell.length_b   1.000
_cell.length_c   1.000
_cell.angle_alpha   90.00
_cell.angle_beta   90.00
_cell.angle_gamma   90.00
#
_symmetry.space_group_name_H-M   'P 1'
#
loop_
_entity.id
_entity.type
_entity.pdbx_description
1 polymer ?
#
loop_
_entity_poly.entity_id
_entity_poly.type
_entity_poly.pdbx_seq_one_letter_code
_entity_poly.pdbx_strand_id
1 'polypeptide(L)'
;MKKLIFSAALVLSLGLAGCGDSSTSEKPKDNNSDTEQEQKVLAKTTKDVIKYFKDDKLELGEVSDLPNDEFGNIRKEGKRLLIPSLGADAGGRLFLFDSEENLQKAKSYYDELGNSGPMFYSHTHQSGLFLIQMNGEMEDNEFAKYAASLEKAVTGSTSIEISEESKANKAENLTDAQVGDVVKDDFAGTYTISDFYTAPTDKYKSADIEFSIDQIKTAKLVAENPDLIETTAETNVLILSMTGENLSDDTVSFHPDTATMITDTKRQIRANVMISPFESEFMGKVIQKGEVIFDLGEEGLEGVNELKFVFEPTSKDSMKIGEDITVVVPVSKK
;
A
#
# COMPACT_ATOMS: atom_id res chain seq x y z
N MET A 1 -43.22 -20.86 24.18
CA MET A 1 -44.57 -20.24 24.03
C MET A 1 -44.44 -19.00 23.16
N LYS A 2 -45.43 -18.68 22.30
CA LYS A 2 -45.40 -17.65 21.22
C LYS A 2 -44.31 -17.92 20.15
N LYS A 3 -44.53 -18.32 18.88
CA LYS A 3 -45.55 -18.18 17.79
C LYS A 3 -45.49 -16.88 16.96
N LEU A 4 -44.99 -17.02 15.71
CA LEU A 4 -45.34 -16.42 14.39
C LEU A 4 -44.19 -16.80 13.42
N ILE A 5 -44.28 -17.50 12.26
CA ILE A 5 -45.33 -18.09 11.39
C ILE A 5 -45.82 -17.18 10.22
N PHE A 6 -45.79 -17.75 8.99
CA PHE A 6 -46.29 -17.29 7.65
C PHE A 6 -45.37 -16.40 6.78
N SER A 7 -45.28 -16.57 5.45
CA SER A 7 -45.65 -17.72 4.57
C SER A 7 -44.93 -17.64 3.20
N ALA A 8 -44.89 -18.75 2.47
CA ALA A 8 -44.44 -18.82 1.07
C ALA A 8 -45.60 -18.97 0.06
N ALA A 9 -45.37 -18.52 -1.19
CA ALA A 9 -45.98 -18.87 -2.50
C ALA A 9 -45.66 -17.70 -3.47
N LEU A 10 -45.07 -17.83 -4.66
CA LEU A 10 -45.10 -18.81 -5.75
C LEU A 10 -46.48 -19.03 -6.37
N VAL A 11 -46.80 -18.25 -7.42
CA VAL A 11 -47.80 -18.59 -8.45
C VAL A 11 -47.31 -18.07 -9.82
N LEU A 12 -47.26 -18.95 -10.83
CA LEU A 12 -47.15 -18.56 -12.24
C LEU A 12 -48.51 -18.13 -12.79
N SER A 13 -48.53 -17.23 -13.77
CA SER A 13 -49.61 -17.19 -14.76
C SER A 13 -49.09 -16.83 -16.15
N LEU A 14 -49.35 -17.72 -17.11
CA LEU A 14 -49.15 -17.46 -18.54
C LEU A 14 -50.31 -16.62 -19.10
N GLY A 15 -49.99 -15.70 -20.02
CA GLY A 15 -50.94 -15.08 -20.93
C GLY A 15 -50.56 -15.41 -22.38
N LEU A 16 -51.50 -15.93 -23.16
CA LEU A 16 -51.32 -16.36 -24.55
C LEU A 16 -52.10 -15.45 -25.51
N ALA A 17 -51.67 -15.49 -26.78
CA ALA A 17 -52.36 -15.08 -28.01
C ALA A 17 -52.42 -13.58 -28.39
N GLY A 18 -52.04 -13.32 -29.65
CA GLY A 18 -52.13 -12.00 -30.29
C GLY A 18 -51.32 -11.87 -31.59
N CYS A 19 -51.55 -12.70 -32.61
CA CYS A 19 -51.00 -12.46 -33.96
C CYS A 19 -51.87 -11.46 -34.74
N GLY A 20 -51.24 -10.54 -35.46
CA GLY A 20 -51.88 -9.61 -36.41
C GLY A 20 -50.82 -8.90 -37.27
N ASP A 21 -51.03 -8.84 -38.58
CA ASP A 21 -50.02 -8.51 -39.60
C ASP A 21 -50.35 -7.19 -40.36
N SER A 22 -49.37 -6.69 -41.13
CA SER A 22 -49.44 -5.73 -42.26
C SER A 22 -49.33 -4.19 -42.07
N SER A 23 -48.30 -3.64 -42.77
CA SER A 23 -48.22 -2.38 -43.56
C SER A 23 -48.31 -0.94 -42.97
N THR A 24 -47.13 -0.28 -42.92
CA THR A 24 -46.70 1.01 -43.57
C THR A 24 -47.41 2.39 -43.34
N SER A 25 -46.58 3.40 -42.91
CA SER A 25 -46.64 4.88 -43.10
C SER A 25 -47.82 5.70 -42.53
N GLU A 26 -47.70 6.82 -41.78
CA GLU A 26 -46.83 8.02 -41.90
C GLU A 26 -46.53 8.75 -40.53
N LYS A 27 -45.72 9.83 -40.58
CA LYS A 27 -45.23 10.71 -39.47
C LYS A 27 -46.25 11.81 -39.07
N PRO A 28 -46.20 12.49 -37.88
CA PRO A 28 -45.11 13.45 -37.57
C PRO A 28 -44.78 13.83 -36.09
N LYS A 29 -43.60 14.48 -35.93
CA LYS A 29 -43.17 15.44 -34.86
C LYS A 29 -43.04 14.93 -33.41
N ASP A 30 -41.80 14.77 -32.92
CA ASP A 30 -40.90 15.80 -32.35
C ASP A 30 -41.18 16.11 -30.87
N ASN A 31 -40.32 15.60 -30.00
CA ASN A 31 -39.56 16.45 -29.08
C ASN A 31 -38.27 15.73 -28.66
N ASN A 32 -37.15 16.30 -29.08
CA ASN A 32 -35.79 15.85 -28.83
C ASN A 32 -35.29 16.40 -27.49
N SER A 33 -34.63 15.57 -26.68
CA SER A 33 -33.45 16.02 -25.91
C SER A 33 -32.57 14.83 -25.51
N ASP A 34 -32.05 14.09 -26.49
CA ASP A 34 -30.79 13.39 -26.27
C ASP A 34 -29.66 14.42 -26.20
N THR A 35 -28.75 14.24 -25.25
CA THR A 35 -27.50 15.02 -25.19
C THR A 35 -26.35 14.10 -24.79
N GLU A 36 -26.13 13.06 -25.61
CA GLU A 36 -24.84 12.40 -25.64
C GLU A 36 -23.79 13.42 -26.11
N GLN A 37 -22.83 13.72 -25.23
CA GLN A 37 -21.69 14.56 -25.60
C GLN A 37 -20.71 13.71 -26.41
N GLU A 38 -20.52 14.07 -27.68
CA GLU A 38 -19.57 13.40 -28.58
C GLU A 38 -18.14 13.51 -28.03
N GLN A 39 -17.63 12.40 -27.47
CA GLN A 39 -16.37 12.36 -26.74
C GLN A 39 -15.19 12.54 -27.71
N LYS A 40 -14.64 13.75 -27.73
CA LYS A 40 -13.66 14.17 -28.76
C LYS A 40 -12.29 13.55 -28.53
N VAL A 41 -12.03 12.39 -29.13
CA VAL A 41 -10.72 11.72 -29.10
C VAL A 41 -9.64 12.62 -29.71
N LEU A 42 -8.65 13.03 -28.91
CA LEU A 42 -7.61 13.99 -29.31
C LEU A 42 -6.37 13.31 -29.91
N ALA A 43 -5.78 12.33 -29.21
CA ALA A 43 -4.65 11.52 -29.69
C ALA A 43 -5.10 10.43 -30.68
N LYS A 44 -4.33 10.22 -31.76
CA LYS A 44 -4.62 9.20 -32.79
C LYS A 44 -3.50 8.19 -32.99
N THR A 45 -2.32 8.47 -32.45
CA THR A 45 -1.11 7.65 -32.54
C THR A 45 -0.40 7.62 -31.19
N THR A 46 0.48 6.64 -30.98
CA THR A 46 1.36 6.58 -29.80
C THR A 46 2.25 7.83 -29.68
N LYS A 47 2.64 8.44 -30.81
CA LYS A 47 3.43 9.68 -30.85
C LYS A 47 2.69 10.88 -30.28
N ASP A 48 1.36 10.95 -30.45
CA ASP A 48 0.56 12.03 -29.89
C ASP A 48 0.54 11.95 -28.35
N VAL A 49 0.32 10.76 -27.80
CA VAL A 49 0.37 10.51 -26.35
C VAL A 49 1.76 10.80 -25.77
N ILE A 50 2.83 10.34 -26.44
CA ILE A 50 4.22 10.66 -26.03
C ILE A 50 4.48 12.17 -26.02
N LYS A 51 3.81 12.96 -26.88
CA LYS A 51 3.89 14.42 -26.82
C LYS A 51 3.23 14.96 -25.54
N TYR A 52 2.06 14.45 -25.14
CA TYR A 52 1.43 14.83 -23.87
C TYR A 52 2.31 14.51 -22.66
N PHE A 53 2.95 13.34 -22.61
CA PHE A 53 3.90 13.00 -21.54
C PHE A 53 5.04 14.03 -21.45
N LYS A 54 5.55 14.52 -22.59
CA LYS A 54 6.59 15.57 -22.63
C LYS A 54 6.06 16.95 -22.25
N ASP A 55 4.87 17.32 -22.72
CA ASP A 55 4.21 18.59 -22.41
C ASP A 55 3.86 18.68 -20.90
N ASP A 56 3.47 17.56 -20.29
CA ASP A 56 3.21 17.38 -18.85
C ASP A 56 4.49 17.11 -18.03
N LYS A 57 5.67 17.13 -18.67
CA LYS A 57 7.02 16.99 -18.07
C LYS A 57 7.27 15.67 -17.33
N LEU A 58 6.65 14.59 -17.78
CA LEU A 58 6.93 13.24 -17.28
C LEU A 58 8.30 12.77 -17.76
N GLU A 59 8.94 11.87 -17.01
CA GLU A 59 10.24 11.34 -17.37
C GLU A 59 10.12 10.42 -18.61
N LEU A 60 11.01 10.63 -19.59
CA LEU A 60 11.15 9.74 -20.73
C LEU A 60 12.62 9.69 -21.16
N GLY A 61 13.20 8.50 -21.09
CA GLY A 61 14.49 8.16 -21.67
C GLY A 61 14.37 7.86 -23.17
N GLU A 62 15.00 6.77 -23.62
CA GLU A 62 14.84 6.32 -25.00
C GLU A 62 13.41 5.84 -25.28
N VAL A 63 12.92 6.17 -26.48
CA VAL A 63 11.63 5.70 -27.00
C VAL A 63 11.84 5.05 -28.36
N SER A 64 11.57 3.76 -28.44
CA SER A 64 11.78 2.93 -29.63
C SER A 64 10.49 2.20 -30.05
N ASP A 65 10.43 1.75 -31.30
CA ASP A 65 9.34 0.90 -31.80
C ASP A 65 9.42 -0.50 -31.19
N LEU A 66 8.31 -1.02 -30.66
CA LEU A 66 8.24 -2.41 -30.21
C LEU A 66 8.18 -3.36 -31.41
N PRO A 67 9.13 -4.30 -31.57
CA PRO A 67 9.12 -5.29 -32.64
C PRO A 67 7.79 -6.08 -32.70
N ASN A 68 7.28 -6.31 -33.91
CA ASN A 68 5.93 -6.88 -34.15
C ASN A 68 5.79 -8.38 -33.82
N ASP A 69 6.77 -8.98 -33.14
CA ASP A 69 6.77 -10.36 -32.66
C ASP A 69 6.34 -10.49 -31.19
N GLU A 70 6.57 -9.47 -30.34
CA GLU A 70 5.92 -9.40 -29.02
C GLU A 70 4.38 -9.40 -29.21
N PHE A 71 3.66 -10.23 -28.45
CA PHE A 71 2.18 -10.31 -28.39
C PHE A 71 1.43 -10.75 -29.66
N GLY A 72 2.06 -11.52 -30.56
CA GLY A 72 1.34 -12.14 -31.68
C GLY A 72 0.63 -11.15 -32.62
N ASN A 73 1.09 -9.90 -32.63
CA ASN A 73 0.62 -8.78 -33.44
C ASN A 73 -0.89 -8.42 -33.28
N ILE A 74 -1.40 -8.39 -32.05
CA ILE A 74 -2.78 -7.94 -31.75
C ILE A 74 -2.96 -6.40 -31.69
N ARG A 75 -1.85 -5.64 -31.71
CA ARG A 75 -1.81 -4.17 -31.61
C ARG A 75 -1.65 -3.50 -32.98
N LYS A 76 -2.03 -2.22 -33.06
CA LYS A 76 -1.83 -1.33 -34.22
C LYS A 76 -0.48 -0.61 -34.17
N GLU A 77 -0.12 -0.07 -33.01
CA GLU A 77 1.19 0.54 -32.74
C GLU A 77 1.68 0.11 -31.35
N GLY A 78 3.00 0.06 -31.16
CA GLY A 78 3.62 -0.18 -29.86
C GLY A 78 4.95 0.54 -29.71
N LYS A 79 5.18 1.15 -28.55
CA LYS A 79 6.40 1.87 -28.19
C LYS A 79 6.98 1.37 -26.88
N ARG A 80 8.29 1.11 -26.84
CA ARG A 80 9.04 0.94 -25.58
C ARG A 80 9.30 2.34 -25.05
N LEU A 81 9.09 2.54 -23.75
CA LEU A 81 9.37 3.78 -23.04
C LEU A 81 10.38 3.44 -21.94
N LEU A 82 11.63 3.89 -22.05
CA LEU A 82 12.58 3.76 -20.94
C LEU A 82 12.36 4.88 -19.93
N ILE A 83 12.47 4.55 -18.64
CA ILE A 83 12.32 5.48 -17.51
C ILE A 83 13.61 5.41 -16.69
N PRO A 84 14.58 6.32 -16.92
CA PRO A 84 15.92 6.22 -16.35
C PRO A 84 16.00 6.12 -14.82
N SER A 85 15.06 6.74 -14.08
CA SER A 85 14.95 6.60 -12.62
C SER A 85 14.72 5.16 -12.14
N LEU A 86 14.10 4.30 -12.96
CA LEU A 86 13.89 2.88 -12.66
C LEU A 86 15.08 1.99 -13.07
N GLY A 87 16.10 2.55 -13.74
CA GLY A 87 17.26 1.82 -14.24
C GLY A 87 17.40 1.83 -15.77
N ALA A 88 18.57 1.40 -16.26
CA ALA A 88 19.00 1.61 -17.65
C ALA A 88 18.07 0.97 -18.70
N ASP A 89 17.55 -0.23 -18.43
CA ASP A 89 16.65 -0.98 -19.33
C ASP A 89 15.19 -1.00 -18.85
N ALA A 90 14.89 -0.28 -17.76
CA ALA A 90 13.60 -0.27 -17.08
C ALA A 90 12.62 0.76 -17.66
N GLY A 91 11.33 0.63 -17.30
CA GLY A 91 10.23 1.44 -17.83
C GLY A 91 9.12 0.59 -18.44
N GLY A 92 8.36 1.16 -19.37
CA GLY A 92 7.09 0.63 -19.82
C GLY A 92 6.92 0.39 -21.32
N ARG A 93 5.68 0.13 -21.70
CA ARG A 93 5.19 -0.01 -23.06
C ARG A 93 3.92 0.81 -23.23
N LEU A 94 3.81 1.51 -24.35
CA LEU A 94 2.59 2.19 -24.77
C LEU A 94 2.06 1.55 -26.05
N PHE A 95 0.79 1.17 -26.04
CA PHE A 95 0.13 0.48 -27.13
C PHE A 95 -1.08 1.27 -27.64
N LEU A 96 -1.37 1.10 -28.93
CA LEU A 96 -2.62 1.48 -29.56
C LEU A 96 -3.18 0.24 -30.26
N PHE A 97 -4.49 -0.02 -30.11
CA PHE A 97 -5.19 -1.15 -30.72
C PHE A 97 -6.19 -0.70 -31.78
N ASP A 98 -6.59 -1.63 -32.65
CA ASP A 98 -7.70 -1.43 -33.59
C ASP A 98 -9.05 -1.91 -33.02
N SER A 99 -9.05 -2.65 -31.89
CA SER A 99 -10.25 -3.11 -31.20
C SER A 99 -10.06 -3.24 -29.69
N GLU A 100 -11.16 -3.04 -28.96
CA GLU A 100 -11.24 -3.19 -27.50
C GLU A 100 -10.92 -4.64 -27.07
N GLU A 101 -11.37 -5.63 -27.84
CA GLU A 101 -11.10 -7.05 -27.58
C GLU A 101 -9.60 -7.37 -27.51
N ASN A 102 -8.80 -6.76 -28.39
CA ASN A 102 -7.35 -6.96 -28.39
C ASN A 102 -6.65 -6.17 -27.28
N LEU A 103 -7.17 -5.00 -26.92
CA LEU A 103 -6.71 -4.23 -25.76
C LEU A 103 -6.91 -5.04 -24.48
N GLN A 104 -8.11 -5.56 -24.26
CA GLN A 104 -8.44 -6.36 -23.07
C GLN A 104 -7.56 -7.61 -22.98
N LYS A 105 -7.33 -8.34 -24.08
CA LYS A 105 -6.37 -9.48 -24.09
C LYS A 105 -4.96 -9.08 -23.66
N ALA A 106 -4.47 -7.92 -24.12
CA ALA A 106 -3.15 -7.42 -23.73
C ALA A 106 -3.11 -7.02 -22.24
N LYS A 107 -4.16 -6.35 -21.74
CA LYS A 107 -4.28 -5.99 -20.33
C LYS A 107 -4.36 -7.22 -19.43
N SER A 108 -5.27 -8.16 -19.72
CA SER A 108 -5.42 -9.39 -18.94
C SER A 108 -4.12 -10.20 -18.86
N TYR A 109 -3.32 -10.25 -19.92
CA TYR A 109 -2.00 -10.89 -19.86
C TYR A 109 -1.09 -10.29 -18.78
N TYR A 110 -1.01 -8.96 -18.67
CA TYR A 110 -0.18 -8.30 -17.68
C TYR A 110 -0.73 -8.46 -16.26
N ASP A 111 -2.06 -8.38 -16.11
CA ASP A 111 -2.73 -8.58 -14.82
C ASP A 111 -2.56 -10.04 -14.33
N GLU A 112 -2.70 -11.04 -15.21
CA GLU A 112 -2.45 -12.47 -14.92
C GLU A 112 -0.97 -12.78 -14.64
N LEU A 113 -0.06 -12.10 -15.34
CA LEU A 113 1.37 -12.23 -15.12
C LEU A 113 1.76 -11.67 -13.74
N GLY A 114 1.19 -10.55 -13.30
CA GLY A 114 1.34 -10.02 -11.95
C GLY A 114 0.84 -10.98 -10.86
N ASN A 115 -0.27 -11.68 -11.11
CA ASN A 115 -0.78 -12.72 -10.21
C ASN A 115 0.15 -13.95 -10.08
N SER A 116 1.16 -14.09 -10.94
CA SER A 116 2.16 -15.16 -10.86
C SER A 116 3.30 -14.85 -9.86
N GLY A 117 3.37 -13.63 -9.32
CA GLY A 117 4.25 -13.25 -8.21
C GLY A 117 4.69 -11.78 -8.26
N PRO A 118 5.08 -11.17 -7.13
CA PRO A 118 5.39 -9.72 -7.06
C PRO A 118 6.47 -9.24 -8.05
N MET A 119 7.47 -10.08 -8.36
CA MET A 119 8.52 -9.80 -9.35
C MET A 119 7.99 -9.59 -10.78
N PHE A 120 6.78 -10.07 -11.06
CA PHE A 120 6.12 -10.00 -12.37
C PHE A 120 5.00 -8.95 -12.41
N TYR A 121 4.78 -8.23 -11.31
CA TYR A 121 3.78 -7.16 -11.25
C TYR A 121 4.11 -6.02 -12.22
N SER A 122 3.06 -5.41 -12.76
CA SER A 122 3.17 -4.25 -13.65
C SER A 122 1.90 -3.42 -13.56
N HIS A 123 2.04 -2.10 -13.53
CA HIS A 123 0.89 -1.19 -13.56
C HIS A 123 0.34 -1.14 -14.98
N THR A 124 -0.98 -1.15 -15.13
CA THR A 124 -1.65 -0.99 -16.43
C THR A 124 -2.80 0.00 -16.34
N HIS A 125 -2.92 0.89 -17.33
CA HIS A 125 -4.05 1.81 -17.46
C HIS A 125 -4.52 1.93 -18.90
N GLN A 126 -5.84 2.04 -19.09
CA GLN A 126 -6.47 2.11 -20.40
C GLN A 126 -7.23 3.43 -20.57
N SER A 127 -7.17 4.01 -21.77
CA SER A 127 -8.02 5.14 -22.14
C SER A 127 -8.32 5.09 -23.63
N GLY A 128 -9.60 4.91 -23.98
CA GLY A 128 -9.99 4.52 -25.34
C GLY A 128 -9.23 3.26 -25.77
N LEU A 129 -8.77 3.24 -27.03
CA LEU A 129 -7.98 2.12 -27.58
C LEU A 129 -6.48 2.17 -27.24
N PHE A 130 -6.07 2.94 -26.23
CA PHE A 130 -4.68 2.98 -25.74
C PHE A 130 -4.54 2.23 -24.42
N LEU A 131 -3.43 1.50 -24.29
CA LEU A 131 -3.00 0.85 -23.04
C LEU A 131 -1.58 1.32 -22.75
N ILE A 132 -1.33 1.78 -21.52
CA ILE A 132 0.02 1.94 -20.97
C ILE A 132 0.28 0.82 -19.97
N GLN A 133 1.47 0.23 -20.05
CA GLN A 133 2.03 -0.72 -19.08
C GLN A 133 3.33 -0.14 -18.55
N MET A 134 3.56 -0.13 -17.24
CA MET A 134 4.84 0.24 -16.61
C MET A 134 5.37 -0.88 -15.72
N ASN A 135 6.68 -0.92 -15.50
CA ASN A 135 7.30 -1.86 -14.57
C ASN A 135 6.71 -1.66 -13.16
N GLY A 136 6.46 -2.75 -12.42
CA GLY A 136 5.94 -2.74 -11.05
C GLY A 136 6.88 -2.12 -10.00
N GLU A 137 8.09 -1.72 -10.40
CA GLU A 137 9.01 -0.90 -9.61
C GLU A 137 8.70 0.62 -9.69
N MET A 138 7.75 1.03 -10.53
CA MET A 138 7.25 2.41 -10.57
C MET A 138 6.30 2.65 -9.39
N GLU A 139 6.38 3.79 -8.72
CA GLU A 139 5.41 4.11 -7.66
C GLU A 139 4.01 4.38 -8.23
N ASP A 140 2.94 3.97 -7.55
CA ASP A 140 1.56 4.16 -8.02
C ASP A 140 1.24 5.64 -8.30
N ASN A 141 1.69 6.56 -7.44
CA ASN A 141 1.53 8.02 -7.65
C ASN A 141 2.40 8.57 -8.78
N GLU A 142 3.46 7.86 -9.20
CA GLU A 142 4.18 8.19 -10.41
C GLU A 142 3.45 7.64 -11.65
N PHE A 143 3.03 6.38 -11.61
CA PHE A 143 2.24 5.77 -12.67
C PHE A 143 0.94 6.53 -12.95
N ALA A 144 0.25 6.99 -11.90
CA ALA A 144 -0.96 7.80 -11.97
C ALA A 144 -0.78 9.07 -12.81
N LYS A 145 0.43 9.66 -12.86
CA LYS A 145 0.72 10.83 -13.71
C LYS A 145 0.75 10.45 -15.19
N TYR A 146 1.32 9.30 -15.55
CA TYR A 146 1.27 8.79 -16.93
C TYR A 146 -0.15 8.36 -17.31
N ALA A 147 -0.89 7.74 -16.41
CA ALA A 147 -2.30 7.38 -16.59
C ALA A 147 -3.18 8.62 -16.81
N ALA A 148 -3.02 9.66 -15.99
CA ALA A 148 -3.74 10.93 -16.11
C ALA A 148 -3.36 11.70 -17.39
N SER A 149 -2.08 11.74 -17.75
CA SER A 149 -1.63 12.35 -19.00
C SER A 149 -2.12 11.57 -20.23
N LEU A 150 -2.24 10.23 -20.14
CA LEU A 150 -2.88 9.41 -21.17
C LEU A 150 -4.38 9.73 -21.30
N GLU A 151 -5.14 9.78 -20.20
CA GLU A 151 -6.55 10.16 -20.24
C GLU A 151 -6.76 11.55 -20.85
N LYS A 152 -5.92 12.51 -20.48
CA LYS A 152 -5.91 13.87 -21.01
C LYS A 152 -5.56 13.89 -22.50
N ALA A 153 -4.60 13.07 -22.93
CA ALA A 153 -4.23 12.91 -24.34
C ALA A 153 -5.35 12.29 -25.18
N VAL A 154 -6.14 11.37 -24.61
CA VAL A 154 -7.21 10.68 -25.32
C VAL A 154 -8.51 11.48 -25.27
N THR A 155 -8.98 11.89 -24.09
CA THR A 155 -10.32 12.46 -23.86
C THR A 155 -10.35 13.99 -23.73
N GLY A 156 -9.19 14.63 -23.54
CA GLY A 156 -9.08 16.07 -23.25
C GLY A 156 -9.20 16.45 -21.77
N SER A 157 -9.49 15.50 -20.90
CA SER A 157 -9.62 15.64 -19.44
C SER A 157 -9.06 14.40 -18.74
N THR A 158 -8.94 14.41 -17.42
CA THR A 158 -8.68 13.22 -16.62
C THR A 158 -9.61 13.17 -15.42
N SER A 159 -10.00 11.96 -15.02
CA SER A 159 -10.72 11.66 -13.79
C SER A 159 -9.80 11.17 -12.67
N ILE A 160 -8.50 11.02 -12.94
CA ILE A 160 -7.50 10.58 -11.97
C ILE A 160 -7.15 11.77 -11.07
N GLU A 161 -7.58 11.71 -9.81
CA GLU A 161 -7.11 12.59 -8.76
C GLU A 161 -5.69 12.15 -8.38
N ILE A 162 -4.69 12.89 -8.87
CA ILE A 162 -3.30 12.75 -8.41
C ILE A 162 -3.25 13.40 -7.02
N SER A 163 -3.20 12.60 -5.94
CA SER A 163 -2.91 13.16 -4.63
C SER A 163 -1.50 13.75 -4.66
N GLU A 164 -1.31 14.93 -4.07
CA GLU A 164 0.03 15.46 -3.76
C GLU A 164 0.62 14.74 -2.53
N GLU A 165 0.48 13.41 -2.47
CA GLU A 165 1.21 12.60 -1.50
C GLU A 165 2.59 12.29 -2.05
N SER A 166 3.56 12.73 -1.23
CA SER A 166 4.98 12.69 -1.49
C SER A 166 5.46 11.32 -1.92
N LYS A 167 6.53 11.32 -2.74
CA LYS A 167 7.40 10.18 -3.03
C LYS A 167 7.35 9.15 -1.90
N ALA A 168 6.82 7.95 -2.17
CA ALA A 168 7.12 6.82 -1.31
C ALA A 168 8.63 6.64 -1.35
N ASN A 169 9.28 6.75 -0.19
CA ASN A 169 10.66 6.30 -0.07
C ASN A 169 10.53 4.80 0.20
N LYS A 170 11.07 3.98 -0.69
CA LYS A 170 11.08 2.54 -0.47
C LYS A 170 12.09 2.23 0.64
N ALA A 171 11.63 2.31 1.89
CA ALA A 171 12.40 1.95 3.05
C ALA A 171 12.53 0.42 3.12
N GLU A 172 13.77 -0.08 3.19
CA GLU A 172 14.04 -1.51 3.24
C GLU A 172 13.66 -2.16 4.59
N ASN A 173 13.45 -1.34 5.62
CA ASN A 173 13.18 -1.78 7.00
C ASN A 173 12.32 -0.75 7.74
N LEU A 174 11.76 -1.16 8.89
CA LEU A 174 10.92 -0.28 9.72
C LEU A 174 11.71 0.90 10.31
N THR A 175 12.93 0.69 10.82
CA THR A 175 13.79 1.74 11.42
C THR A 175 13.94 2.97 10.54
N ASP A 176 14.23 2.82 9.25
CA ASP A 176 14.51 3.95 8.34
C ASP A 176 13.24 4.57 7.70
N ALA A 177 12.09 3.89 7.78
CA ALA A 177 10.84 4.28 7.12
C ALA A 177 10.24 5.60 7.65
N GLN A 178 9.89 6.49 6.72
CA GLN A 178 9.24 7.79 6.89
C GLN A 178 7.71 7.71 6.74
N VAL A 179 6.97 8.78 7.07
CA VAL A 179 5.50 8.83 6.89
C VAL A 179 5.14 8.62 5.41
N GLY A 180 4.18 7.73 5.16
CA GLY A 180 3.75 7.32 3.82
C GLY A 180 4.56 6.17 3.23
N ASP A 181 5.73 5.84 3.77
CA ASP A 181 6.53 4.71 3.29
C ASP A 181 5.82 3.38 3.60
N VAL A 182 5.94 2.43 2.67
CA VAL A 182 5.39 1.08 2.78
C VAL A 182 6.53 0.10 2.99
N VAL A 183 6.49 -0.64 4.10
CA VAL A 183 7.47 -1.66 4.46
C VAL A 183 6.79 -3.02 4.45
N LYS A 184 7.31 -3.96 3.66
CA LYS A 184 6.82 -5.33 3.64
C LYS A 184 7.72 -6.23 4.49
N ASP A 185 7.11 -6.97 5.39
CA ASP A 185 7.71 -8.08 6.13
C ASP A 185 7.01 -9.39 5.72
N ASP A 186 7.78 -10.42 5.37
CA ASP A 186 7.23 -11.69 4.87
C ASP A 186 6.58 -12.57 5.97
N PHE A 187 6.71 -12.21 7.25
CA PHE A 187 6.11 -12.91 8.37
C PHE A 187 4.90 -12.14 8.95
N ALA A 188 5.06 -10.84 9.20
CA ALA A 188 4.03 -9.99 9.79
C ALA A 188 3.01 -9.49 8.74
N GLY A 189 3.48 -9.12 7.54
CA GLY A 189 2.66 -8.49 6.50
C GLY A 189 3.16 -7.10 6.09
N THR A 190 2.25 -6.23 5.68
CA THR A 190 2.58 -4.92 5.10
C THR A 190 2.27 -3.78 6.07
N TYR A 191 3.28 -2.98 6.39
CA TYR A 191 3.17 -1.77 7.18
C TYR A 191 3.10 -0.53 6.29
N THR A 192 2.24 0.42 6.62
CA THR A 192 2.22 1.78 6.03
C THR A 192 2.39 2.79 7.15
N ILE A 193 3.52 3.50 7.18
CA ILE A 193 3.86 4.41 8.29
C ILE A 193 2.91 5.62 8.26
N SER A 194 2.23 5.89 9.37
CA SER A 194 1.18 6.92 9.46
C SER A 194 1.63 8.21 10.15
N ASP A 195 2.44 8.12 11.21
CA ASP A 195 2.85 9.29 12.00
C ASP A 195 4.18 9.06 12.72
N PHE A 196 4.90 10.14 13.01
CA PHE A 196 6.05 10.18 13.91
C PHE A 196 5.71 10.96 15.18
N TYR A 197 6.29 10.51 16.30
CA TYR A 197 6.14 11.14 17.61
C TYR A 197 7.50 11.52 18.19
N THR A 198 7.48 12.48 19.12
CA THR A 198 8.68 12.93 19.82
C THR A 198 9.17 11.81 20.75
N ALA A 199 10.30 11.20 20.42
CA ALA A 199 10.99 10.26 21.28
C ALA A 199 11.70 10.98 22.46
N PRO A 200 11.84 10.34 23.63
CA PRO A 200 12.62 10.90 24.73
C PRO A 200 14.12 10.95 24.37
N THR A 201 14.83 11.97 24.85
CA THR A 201 16.28 12.13 24.62
C THR A 201 17.16 11.45 25.66
N ASP A 202 16.56 10.99 26.76
CA ASP A 202 17.29 10.38 27.86
C ASP A 202 17.67 8.94 27.54
N LYS A 203 18.82 8.51 28.09
CA LYS A 203 19.19 7.09 28.15
C LYS A 203 18.73 6.50 29.49
N TYR A 204 18.32 5.25 29.44
CA TYR A 204 17.86 4.48 30.59
C TYR A 204 18.82 3.32 30.87
N LYS A 205 18.84 2.82 32.10
CA LYS A 205 19.77 1.77 32.51
C LYS A 205 19.13 0.78 33.47
N SER A 206 19.23 -0.52 33.17
CA SER A 206 18.84 -1.61 34.07
C SER A 206 20.02 -2.58 34.17
N ALA A 207 20.59 -2.68 35.38
CA ALA A 207 21.90 -3.29 35.64
C ALA A 207 22.98 -2.85 34.62
N ASP A 208 23.50 -3.77 33.80
CA ASP A 208 24.57 -3.53 32.85
C ASP A 208 24.11 -3.17 31.42
N ILE A 209 22.80 -3.15 31.16
CA ILE A 209 22.24 -2.65 29.89
C ILE A 209 21.89 -1.18 30.01
N GLU A 210 22.46 -0.36 29.13
CA GLU A 210 22.01 1.01 28.85
C GLU A 210 21.23 1.02 27.53
N PHE A 211 20.09 1.72 27.47
CA PHE A 211 19.24 1.75 26.27
C PHE A 211 18.58 3.12 26.00
N SER A 212 18.18 3.34 24.76
CA SER A 212 17.40 4.51 24.31
C SER A 212 16.21 4.09 23.45
N ILE A 213 15.17 4.93 23.46
CA ILE A 213 14.10 4.91 22.45
C ILE A 213 14.49 5.96 21.41
N ASP A 214 14.93 5.52 20.24
CA ASP A 214 15.52 6.41 19.23
C ASP A 214 14.45 7.05 18.35
N GLN A 215 13.36 6.31 18.10
CA GLN A 215 12.18 6.79 17.37
C GLN A 215 10.90 6.17 17.91
N ILE A 216 9.80 6.90 17.76
CA ILE A 216 8.43 6.43 18.00
C ILE A 216 7.62 6.78 16.76
N LYS A 217 6.96 5.79 16.17
CA LYS A 217 6.08 5.96 15.01
C LYS A 217 4.86 5.06 15.12
N THR A 218 3.82 5.38 14.38
CA THR A 218 2.70 4.47 14.15
C THR A 218 2.64 4.04 12.69
N ALA A 219 2.05 2.89 12.45
CA ALA A 219 1.77 2.39 11.12
C ALA A 219 0.41 1.70 11.09
N LYS A 220 -0.21 1.62 9.91
CA LYS A 220 -1.26 0.63 9.64
C LYS A 220 -0.57 -0.67 9.25
N LEU A 221 -0.89 -1.78 9.91
CA LEU A 221 -0.46 -3.12 9.54
C LEU A 221 -1.63 -3.83 8.83
N VAL A 222 -1.38 -4.33 7.62
CA VAL A 222 -2.20 -5.34 6.94
C VAL A 222 -1.49 -6.67 7.14
N ALA A 223 -2.04 -7.53 8.00
CA ALA A 223 -1.36 -8.73 8.47
C ALA A 223 -1.48 -9.90 7.47
N GLU A 224 -0.36 -10.55 7.14
CA GLU A 224 -0.32 -11.69 6.21
C GLU A 224 -0.99 -12.93 6.82
N ASN A 225 -0.75 -13.17 8.11
CA ASN A 225 -1.37 -14.27 8.87
C ASN A 225 -1.78 -13.79 10.27
N PRO A 226 -2.97 -13.17 10.43
CA PRO A 226 -3.35 -12.47 11.65
C PRO A 226 -3.44 -13.40 12.88
N ASP A 227 -3.90 -14.64 12.68
CA ASP A 227 -3.99 -15.67 13.72
C ASP A 227 -2.59 -16.08 14.27
N LEU A 228 -1.56 -16.05 13.42
CA LEU A 228 -0.19 -16.46 13.79
C LEU A 228 0.55 -15.40 14.62
N ILE A 229 0.22 -14.13 14.40
CA ILE A 229 0.81 -12.98 15.10
C ILE A 229 -0.16 -12.34 16.12
N GLU A 230 -1.25 -13.04 16.45
CA GLU A 230 -2.24 -12.66 17.46
C GLU A 230 -2.86 -11.25 17.27
N THR A 231 -3.24 -10.88 16.04
CA THR A 231 -3.80 -9.56 15.68
C THR A 231 -5.03 -9.64 14.75
N THR A 232 -5.64 -8.50 14.43
CA THR A 232 -6.70 -8.38 13.41
C THR A 232 -6.11 -8.24 11.99
N ALA A 233 -6.87 -8.62 10.95
CA ALA A 233 -6.40 -8.58 9.56
C ALA A 233 -5.88 -7.21 9.11
N GLU A 234 -6.49 -6.14 9.62
CA GLU A 234 -5.91 -4.80 9.60
C GLU A 234 -5.90 -4.26 11.04
N THR A 235 -4.82 -3.58 11.44
CA THR A 235 -4.74 -2.87 12.72
C THR A 235 -3.85 -1.63 12.62
N ASN A 236 -3.91 -0.75 13.61
CA ASN A 236 -2.84 0.24 13.83
C ASN A 236 -1.81 -0.36 14.80
N VAL A 237 -0.53 -0.07 14.57
CA VAL A 237 0.55 -0.45 15.48
C VAL A 237 1.35 0.78 15.91
N LEU A 238 1.92 0.73 17.12
CA LEU A 238 2.99 1.62 17.55
C LEU A 238 4.32 0.87 17.50
N ILE A 239 5.34 1.50 16.92
CA ILE A 239 6.67 0.95 16.70
C ILE A 239 7.67 1.82 17.45
N LEU A 240 8.36 1.23 18.43
CA LEU A 240 9.54 1.82 19.07
C LEU A 240 10.79 1.29 18.37
N SER A 241 11.56 2.15 17.71
CA SER A 241 12.94 1.80 17.32
C SER A 241 13.85 2.07 18.52
N MET A 242 14.57 1.04 18.98
CA MET A 242 15.37 1.10 20.21
C MET A 242 16.83 0.70 19.93
N THR A 243 17.75 1.28 20.70
CA THR A 243 19.15 0.84 20.79
C THR A 243 19.44 0.40 22.23
N GLY A 244 20.04 -0.78 22.40
CA GLY A 244 20.59 -1.27 23.67
C GLY A 244 22.09 -1.49 23.59
N GLU A 245 22.81 -1.29 24.69
CA GLU A 245 24.25 -1.52 24.84
C GLU A 245 24.51 -2.29 26.14
N ASN A 246 25.17 -3.44 26.05
CA ASN A 246 25.69 -4.14 27.23
C ASN A 246 27.08 -3.59 27.58
N LEU A 247 27.21 -3.13 28.82
CA LEU A 247 28.43 -2.52 29.34
C LEU A 247 29.37 -3.53 30.04
N SER A 248 28.91 -4.78 30.21
CA SER A 248 29.65 -5.88 30.85
C SER A 248 30.31 -6.82 29.84
N ASP A 249 31.27 -7.62 30.30
CA ASP A 249 31.85 -8.72 29.51
C ASP A 249 31.03 -10.03 29.61
N ASP A 250 29.97 -10.04 30.43
CA ASP A 250 29.08 -11.17 30.64
C ASP A 250 27.96 -11.20 29.58
N THR A 251 27.34 -12.37 29.40
CA THR A 251 26.04 -12.45 28.71
C THR A 251 24.93 -11.93 29.62
N VAL A 252 24.13 -10.99 29.12
CA VAL A 252 22.98 -10.40 29.81
C VAL A 252 21.78 -10.43 28.87
N SER A 253 20.59 -10.73 29.39
CA SER A 253 19.35 -10.74 28.62
C SER A 253 18.46 -9.55 28.96
N PHE A 254 17.92 -8.89 27.93
CA PHE A 254 16.99 -7.76 28.01
C PHE A 254 15.87 -7.97 27.00
N HIS A 255 14.63 -7.98 27.48
CA HIS A 255 13.45 -8.38 26.70
C HIS A 255 12.47 -7.19 26.52
N PRO A 256 12.79 -6.17 25.70
CA PRO A 256 11.90 -5.04 25.52
C PRO A 256 10.67 -5.41 24.66
N ASP A 257 10.74 -6.50 23.89
CA ASP A 257 9.63 -7.23 23.25
C ASP A 257 8.55 -7.71 24.23
N THR A 258 8.86 -7.76 25.54
CA THR A 258 7.90 -8.10 26.61
C THR A 258 7.31 -6.87 27.33
N ALA A 259 7.70 -5.65 26.94
CA ALA A 259 7.29 -4.42 27.60
C ALA A 259 5.78 -4.21 27.59
N THR A 260 5.30 -3.40 28.55
CA THR A 260 3.89 -3.01 28.67
C THR A 260 3.74 -1.51 28.48
N MET A 261 2.94 -1.10 27.51
CA MET A 261 2.50 0.27 27.31
C MET A 261 1.18 0.53 28.05
N ILE A 262 1.08 1.68 28.71
CA ILE A 262 -0.10 2.14 29.42
C ILE A 262 -0.42 3.56 28.94
N THR A 263 -1.67 3.82 28.57
CA THR A 263 -2.13 5.15 28.12
C THR A 263 -2.80 5.94 29.25
N ASP A 264 -2.90 7.27 29.11
CA ASP A 264 -3.76 8.12 29.93
C ASP A 264 -5.26 7.78 29.78
N THR A 265 -5.66 7.25 28.62
CA THR A 265 -6.98 6.64 28.40
C THR A 265 -7.19 5.29 29.11
N LYS A 266 -6.20 4.82 29.90
CA LYS A 266 -6.18 3.61 30.74
C LYS A 266 -6.18 2.29 29.96
N ARG A 267 -5.78 2.31 28.69
CA ARG A 267 -5.48 1.10 27.92
C ARG A 267 -4.16 0.53 28.44
N GLN A 268 -4.06 -0.80 28.49
CA GLN A 268 -2.83 -1.51 28.81
C GLN A 268 -2.58 -2.52 27.69
N ILE A 269 -1.43 -2.39 27.03
CA ILE A 269 -1.09 -3.11 25.80
C ILE A 269 0.30 -3.71 26.01
N ARG A 270 0.44 -5.02 25.82
CA ARG A 270 1.76 -5.68 25.82
C ARG A 270 2.36 -5.59 24.42
N ALA A 271 3.67 -5.50 24.33
CA ALA A 271 4.36 -5.63 23.06
C ALA A 271 4.10 -7.02 22.44
N ASN A 272 4.01 -7.05 21.12
CA ASN A 272 3.76 -8.25 20.34
C ASN A 272 5.10 -8.93 20.02
N VAL A 273 5.43 -9.95 20.81
CA VAL A 273 6.68 -10.72 20.72
C VAL A 273 6.88 -11.33 19.32
N MET A 274 5.81 -11.71 18.62
CA MET A 274 5.91 -12.37 17.31
C MET A 274 6.45 -11.44 16.21
N ILE A 275 6.22 -10.13 16.33
CA ILE A 275 6.57 -9.13 15.32
C ILE A 275 7.48 -8.01 15.85
N SER A 276 8.12 -8.23 17.00
CA SER A 276 9.10 -7.30 17.59
C SER A 276 10.53 -7.82 17.34
N PRO A 277 11.18 -7.47 16.21
CA PRO A 277 12.53 -7.92 15.89
C PRO A 277 13.58 -7.18 16.74
N PHE A 278 13.64 -7.52 18.04
CA PHE A 278 14.65 -7.04 18.97
C PHE A 278 15.42 -8.21 19.58
N GLU A 279 16.69 -8.35 19.20
CA GLU A 279 17.58 -9.35 19.79
C GLU A 279 17.69 -9.14 21.30
N SER A 280 17.39 -10.18 22.07
CA SER A 280 17.26 -10.07 23.53
C SER A 280 18.50 -10.52 24.31
N GLU A 281 19.47 -11.17 23.67
CA GLU A 281 20.67 -11.72 24.33
C GLU A 281 21.93 -10.95 23.92
N PHE A 282 22.54 -10.27 24.90
CA PHE A 282 23.72 -9.43 24.70
C PHE A 282 24.97 -10.18 25.19
N MET A 283 25.69 -10.83 24.27
CA MET A 283 26.89 -11.60 24.58
C MET A 283 28.13 -10.68 24.73
N GLY A 284 28.40 -10.22 25.95
CA GLY A 284 29.47 -9.27 26.25
C GLY A 284 29.19 -7.86 25.70
N LYS A 285 30.25 -7.04 25.52
CA LYS A 285 30.12 -5.62 25.15
C LYS A 285 29.68 -5.40 23.71
N VAL A 286 28.38 -5.50 23.46
CA VAL A 286 27.74 -5.32 22.15
C VAL A 286 26.62 -4.29 22.21
N ILE A 287 26.39 -3.64 21.06
CA ILE A 287 25.25 -2.78 20.80
C ILE A 287 24.29 -3.54 19.90
N GLN A 288 23.00 -3.56 20.26
CA GLN A 288 21.93 -4.14 19.47
C GLN A 288 20.86 -3.09 19.19
N LYS A 289 20.14 -3.26 18.08
CA LYS A 289 19.06 -2.39 17.63
C LYS A 289 17.92 -3.24 17.12
N GLY A 290 16.71 -2.72 17.23
CA GLY A 290 15.53 -3.37 16.70
C GLY A 290 14.25 -2.63 17.05
N GLU A 291 13.13 -3.26 16.72
CA GLU A 291 11.81 -2.70 16.88
C GLU A 291 10.99 -3.45 17.94
N VAL A 292 10.28 -2.69 18.78
CA VAL A 292 9.26 -3.21 19.69
C VAL A 292 7.91 -2.69 19.24
N ILE A 293 7.00 -3.60 18.90
CA ILE A 293 5.72 -3.29 18.27
C ILE A 293 4.56 -3.57 19.24
N PHE A 294 3.63 -2.62 19.34
CA PHE A 294 2.41 -2.73 20.13
C PHE A 294 1.19 -2.67 19.21
N ASP A 295 0.28 -3.64 19.31
CA ASP A 295 -1.01 -3.60 18.61
C ASP A 295 -1.93 -2.57 19.27
N LEU A 296 -2.30 -1.53 18.54
CA LEU A 296 -3.18 -0.46 18.99
C LEU A 296 -4.65 -0.69 18.61
N GLY A 297 -4.98 -1.75 17.87
CA GLY A 297 -6.32 -1.96 17.32
C GLY A 297 -6.76 -0.85 16.34
N GLU A 298 -8.05 -0.88 15.97
CA GLU A 298 -8.67 0.12 15.09
C GLU A 298 -8.61 1.56 15.65
N GLU A 299 -8.61 1.70 16.97
CA GLU A 299 -8.65 2.98 17.71
C GLU A 299 -7.30 3.74 17.75
N GLY A 300 -6.19 3.06 17.42
CA GLY A 300 -4.87 3.71 17.29
C GLY A 300 -4.45 4.45 18.56
N LEU A 301 -4.13 5.75 18.42
CA LEU A 301 -3.82 6.67 19.52
C LEU A 301 -4.89 7.78 19.67
N GLU A 302 -6.13 7.58 19.20
CA GLU A 302 -7.16 8.62 19.29
C GLU A 302 -7.43 9.02 20.75
N GLY A 303 -7.33 10.32 21.04
CA GLY A 303 -7.53 10.89 22.38
C GLY A 303 -6.44 10.58 23.42
N VAL A 304 -5.36 9.87 23.04
CA VAL A 304 -4.24 9.56 23.93
C VAL A 304 -3.25 10.73 23.97
N ASN A 305 -2.91 11.21 25.16
CA ASN A 305 -1.98 12.34 25.34
C ASN A 305 -0.64 11.92 25.97
N GLU A 306 -0.59 10.77 26.63
CA GLU A 306 0.60 10.25 27.30
C GLU A 306 0.72 8.73 27.11
N LEU A 307 1.92 8.28 26.79
CA LEU A 307 2.33 6.88 26.73
C LEU A 307 3.32 6.60 27.85
N LYS A 308 3.08 5.52 28.60
CA LYS A 308 3.97 5.04 29.64
C LYS A 308 4.40 3.61 29.33
N PHE A 309 5.66 3.44 28.98
CA PHE A 309 6.27 2.14 28.74
C PHE A 309 6.91 1.61 30.01
N VAL A 310 6.64 0.36 30.34
CA VAL A 310 7.24 -0.37 31.46
C VAL A 310 8.04 -1.53 30.89
N PHE A 311 9.36 -1.45 31.00
CA PHE A 311 10.31 -2.46 30.58
C PHE A 311 10.67 -3.37 31.75
N GLU A 312 10.63 -4.68 31.53
CA GLU A 312 11.05 -5.68 32.52
C GLU A 312 12.57 -5.58 32.79
N PRO A 313 13.03 -5.95 34.00
CA PRO A 313 14.42 -5.81 34.38
C PRO A 313 15.29 -6.81 33.64
N THR A 314 16.53 -6.41 33.37
CA THR A 314 17.54 -7.30 32.78
C THR A 314 17.78 -8.53 33.64
N SER A 315 18.14 -9.64 32.99
CA SER A 315 18.45 -10.89 33.66
C SER A 315 19.80 -11.46 33.25
N LYS A 316 20.38 -12.27 34.15
CA LYS A 316 21.60 -13.05 33.92
C LYS A 316 21.41 -14.40 34.60
N ASP A 317 21.81 -15.49 33.95
CA ASP A 317 21.63 -16.85 34.45
C ASP A 317 20.18 -17.16 34.93
N SER A 318 19.19 -16.66 34.16
CA SER A 318 17.74 -16.71 34.46
C SER A 318 17.29 -15.99 35.75
N MET A 319 18.15 -15.15 36.35
CA MET A 319 17.84 -14.33 37.53
C MET A 319 17.74 -12.86 37.14
N LYS A 320 16.69 -12.16 37.60
CA LYS A 320 16.54 -10.70 37.43
C LYS A 320 17.64 -9.99 38.24
N ILE A 321 18.41 -9.13 37.57
CA ILE A 321 19.56 -8.39 38.16
C ILE A 321 19.38 -6.86 38.12
N GLY A 322 18.43 -6.35 37.35
CA GLY A 322 18.09 -4.93 37.26
C GLY A 322 16.77 -4.57 37.95
N GLU A 323 16.32 -3.34 37.74
CA GLU A 323 15.01 -2.82 38.15
C GLU A 323 14.10 -2.61 36.92
N ASP A 324 12.77 -2.65 37.13
CA ASP A 324 11.76 -2.28 36.14
C ASP A 324 11.97 -0.82 35.73
N ILE A 325 12.05 -0.53 34.42
CA ILE A 325 12.25 0.83 33.93
C ILE A 325 10.93 1.38 33.39
N THR A 326 10.48 2.51 33.94
CA THR A 326 9.31 3.23 33.44
C THR A 326 9.75 4.45 32.63
N VAL A 327 9.31 4.54 31.38
CA VAL A 327 9.53 5.67 30.47
C VAL A 327 8.19 6.31 30.15
N VAL A 328 8.07 7.62 30.37
CA VAL A 328 6.84 8.39 30.10
C VAL A 328 7.12 9.35 28.94
N VAL A 329 6.26 9.33 27.92
CA VAL A 329 6.41 10.09 26.69
C VAL A 329 5.09 10.79 26.34
N PRO A 330 5.07 12.11 26.11
CA PRO A 330 3.87 12.80 25.63
C PRO A 330 3.60 12.44 24.16
N VAL A 331 2.33 12.27 23.80
CA VAL A 331 1.90 12.05 22.40
C VAL A 331 1.94 13.39 21.66
N SER A 332 3.14 13.77 21.23
CA SER A 332 3.37 14.95 20.39
C SER A 332 3.89 14.51 19.03
N LYS A 333 3.07 14.70 17.99
CA LYS A 333 3.50 14.50 16.59
C LYS A 333 4.71 15.39 16.27
N LYS A 334 5.56 14.91 15.36
CA LYS A 334 6.76 15.59 14.87
C LYS A 334 6.51 16.29 13.54
#